data_AF-A0A143ZF99-F1
#
_entry.id   AF-A0A143ZF99-F1
#
_cell.length_a   1.000
_cell.length_b   1.000
_cell.length_c   1.000
_cell.angle_alpha   90.00
_cell.angle_beta   90.00
_cell.angle_gamma   90.00
#
_symmetry.space_group_name_H-M   'P 1'
#
loop_
_entity.id
_entity.type
_entity.pdbx_description
1 polymer ?
#
loop_
_entity_poly.entity_id
_entity_poly.type
_entity_poly.pdbx_seq_one_letter_code
_entity_poly.pdbx_strand_id
1 'polypeptide(L)'
;MTVLPDNDNNSDDPMVFIIIGKAFEEDGGGEGVDIHVVLRAADDDSAVREALNALAEEGFLEADLDQIGMLEGVPEDEPHASAYKGALEGEVAIIRFN
;
A
#
# COMPACT_ATOMS: atom_id res chain seq x y z
N MET A 1 23.00 32.61 17.73
CA MET A 1 22.40 31.35 18.23
C MET A 1 20.91 31.60 18.28
N THR A 2 20.07 30.88 17.53
CA THR A 2 19.86 29.43 17.65
C THR A 2 19.34 28.91 16.31
N VAL A 3 20.09 28.00 15.68
CA VAL A 3 19.52 27.09 14.68
C VAL A 3 18.67 26.12 15.48
N LEU A 4 17.35 26.29 15.46
CA LEU A 4 16.46 25.22 15.87
C LEU A 4 16.73 24.11 14.85
N PRO A 5 17.11 22.89 15.25
CA PRO A 5 16.90 21.78 14.37
C PRO A 5 15.38 21.70 14.22
N ASP A 6 14.86 22.16 13.08
CA ASP A 6 13.53 21.80 12.56
C ASP A 6 13.54 20.29 12.33
N ASN A 7 13.59 19.54 13.43
CA ASN A 7 13.29 18.13 13.46
C ASN A 7 11.78 18.05 13.67
N ASP A 8 11.04 18.47 12.64
CA ASP A 8 9.62 18.19 12.46
C ASP A 8 9.48 16.68 12.17
N ASN A 9 9.86 15.89 13.17
CA ASN A 9 9.71 14.45 13.21
C ASN A 9 8.64 14.12 14.23
N ASN A 10 7.53 14.86 14.18
CA ASN A 10 6.27 14.40 14.74
C ASN A 10 5.55 13.64 13.62
N SER A 11 6.16 12.54 13.18
CA SER A 11 5.67 11.65 12.13
C SER A 11 4.49 10.80 12.65
N ASP A 12 3.51 11.45 13.29
CA ASP A 12 2.22 10.85 13.67
C ASP A 12 1.18 11.02 12.55
N ASP A 13 1.57 11.64 11.43
CA ASP A 13 0.77 11.60 10.22
C ASP A 13 0.76 10.17 9.68
N PRO A 14 -0.42 9.54 9.53
CA PRO A 14 -0.53 8.17 9.05
C PRO A 14 0.08 8.05 7.65
N MET A 15 1.29 7.49 7.56
CA MET A 15 1.97 7.24 6.30
C MET A 15 1.24 6.13 5.54
N VAL A 16 0.60 6.51 4.44
CA VAL A 16 -0.08 5.59 3.54
C VAL A 16 0.86 5.22 2.41
N PHE A 17 1.04 3.94 2.20
CA PHE A 17 1.84 3.37 1.14
C PHE A 17 0.93 2.83 0.04
N ILE A 18 1.39 2.96 -1.19
CA ILE A 18 0.81 2.35 -2.37
C ILE A 18 1.83 1.39 -2.98
N ILE A 19 1.42 0.15 -3.13
CA ILE A 19 2.24 -0.92 -3.70
C ILE A 19 1.59 -1.35 -5.01
N ILE A 20 2.33 -1.23 -6.10
CA ILE A 20 1.92 -1.61 -7.44
C ILE A 20 2.59 -2.94 -7.75
N GLY A 21 1.79 -3.90 -8.19
CA GLY A 21 2.28 -5.23 -8.49
C GLY A 21 1.32 -6.05 -9.33
N LYS A 22 1.61 -7.33 -9.46
CA LYS A 22 0.73 -8.33 -10.05
C LYS A 22 0.48 -9.45 -9.06
N ALA A 23 -0.76 -9.90 -8.93
CA ALA A 23 -1.08 -11.06 -8.12
C ALA A 23 -1.58 -12.21 -9.00
N PHE A 24 -1.26 -13.43 -8.56
CA PHE A 24 -1.54 -14.67 -9.26
C PHE A 24 -2.38 -15.57 -8.35
N GLU A 25 -3.52 -16.02 -8.87
CA GLU A 25 -4.45 -16.95 -8.20
C GLU A 25 -4.05 -18.43 -8.37
N GLU A 26 -2.98 -18.71 -9.13
CA GLU A 26 -2.49 -20.06 -9.43
C GLU A 26 -0.96 -20.13 -9.25
N ASP A 27 -0.49 -21.23 -8.66
CA ASP A 27 0.93 -21.54 -8.47
C ASP A 27 1.60 -21.80 -9.83
N GLY A 28 2.63 -21.00 -10.17
CA GLY A 28 3.42 -21.16 -11.38
C GLY A 28 3.18 -20.14 -12.50
N GLY A 29 2.53 -19.00 -12.20
CA GLY A 29 2.45 -17.85 -13.12
C GLY A 29 1.35 -17.94 -14.18
N GLY A 30 0.08 -18.04 -13.72
CA GLY A 30 -1.12 -17.96 -14.56
C GLY A 30 -1.45 -16.55 -15.07
N GLU A 31 -2.74 -16.27 -15.25
CA GLU A 31 -3.25 -14.93 -15.62
C GLU A 31 -3.05 -13.94 -14.47
N GLY A 32 -1.86 -13.34 -14.38
CA GLY A 32 -1.52 -12.34 -13.37
C GLY A 32 -2.35 -11.08 -13.53
N VAL A 33 -3.02 -10.66 -12.45
CA VAL A 33 -3.87 -9.47 -12.41
C VAL A 33 -3.07 -8.30 -11.85
N ASP A 34 -3.07 -7.18 -12.56
CA ASP A 34 -2.48 -5.93 -12.07
C ASP A 34 -3.24 -5.44 -10.83
N ILE A 35 -2.51 -5.25 -9.73
CA ILE A 35 -3.07 -4.85 -8.45
C ILE A 35 -2.33 -3.64 -7.88
N HIS A 36 -3.09 -2.72 -7.29
CA HIS A 36 -2.56 -1.67 -6.43
C HIS A 36 -3.07 -1.90 -5.02
N VAL A 37 -2.16 -2.07 -4.07
CA VAL A 37 -2.47 -2.22 -2.65
C VAL A 37 -2.18 -0.91 -1.95
N VAL A 38 -3.18 -0.34 -1.28
CA VAL A 38 -3.05 0.89 -0.50
C VAL A 38 -3.30 0.57 0.96
N LEU A 39 -2.35 0.93 1.82
CA LEU A 39 -2.43 0.66 3.26
C LEU A 39 -1.59 1.63 4.08
N ARG A 40 -1.91 1.76 5.37
CA ARG A 40 -1.07 2.50 6.31
C ARG A 40 0.03 1.59 6.86
N ALA A 41 1.25 2.08 6.94
CA ALA A 41 2.37 1.35 7.54
C ALA A 41 3.37 2.30 8.20
N ALA A 42 4.24 1.75 9.05
CA ALA A 42 5.33 2.53 9.65
C ALA A 42 6.52 2.72 8.69
N ASP A 43 6.78 1.70 7.86
CA ASP A 43 7.92 1.63 6.94
C ASP A 43 7.55 0.73 5.74
N ASP A 44 8.34 0.78 4.66
CA ASP A 44 8.15 -0.04 3.46
C ASP A 44 8.07 -1.55 3.77
N ASP A 45 8.92 -2.04 4.69
CA ASP A 45 8.94 -3.45 5.11
C ASP A 45 7.60 -3.89 5.74
N SER A 46 7.03 -3.01 6.56
CA SER A 46 5.71 -3.26 7.16
C SER A 46 4.61 -3.21 6.12
N ALA A 47 4.69 -2.26 5.16
CA ALA A 47 3.71 -2.14 4.09
C ALA A 47 3.68 -3.39 3.21
N VAL A 48 4.84 -3.90 2.81
CA VAL A 48 4.96 -5.13 2.03
C VAL A 48 4.34 -6.30 2.76
N ARG A 49 4.66 -6.47 4.04
CA ARG A 49 4.17 -7.59 4.83
C ARG A 49 2.64 -7.60 4.97
N GLU A 50 2.06 -6.45 5.26
CA GLU A 50 0.61 -6.29 5.40
C GLU A 50 -0.10 -6.48 4.06
N ALA A 51 0.46 -5.95 2.97
CA ALA A 51 -0.05 -6.17 1.62
C ALA A 51 -0.04 -7.65 1.24
N LEU A 52 1.07 -8.36 1.48
CA LEU A 52 1.16 -9.80 1.23
C LEU A 52 0.17 -10.60 2.10
N ASN A 53 -0.06 -10.18 3.34
CA ASN A 53 -1.10 -10.79 4.19
C ASN A 53 -2.48 -10.64 3.55
N ALA A 54 -2.87 -9.41 3.20
CA ALA A 54 -4.16 -9.14 2.61
C ALA A 54 -4.36 -9.87 1.28
N LEU A 55 -3.31 -9.97 0.45
CA LEU A 55 -3.35 -10.74 -0.79
C LEU A 55 -3.54 -12.23 -0.54
N ALA A 56 -2.85 -12.79 0.45
CA ALA A 56 -3.04 -14.19 0.85
C ALA A 56 -4.46 -14.43 1.41
N GLU A 57 -5.03 -13.46 2.14
CA GLU A 57 -6.40 -13.53 2.66
C GLU A 57 -7.45 -13.45 1.54
N GLU A 58 -7.19 -12.66 0.49
CA GLU A 58 -8.03 -12.62 -0.73
C GLU A 58 -7.95 -13.91 -1.56
N GLY A 59 -6.93 -14.75 -1.33
CA GLY A 59 -6.76 -16.04 -2.00
C GLY A 59 -5.69 -16.05 -3.10
N PHE A 60 -4.89 -15.00 -3.22
CA PHE A 60 -3.73 -15.00 -4.12
C PHE A 60 -2.62 -15.90 -3.55
N LEU A 61 -2.04 -16.75 -4.41
CA LEU A 61 -0.95 -17.65 -4.02
C LEU A 61 0.41 -16.97 -4.20
N GLU A 62 0.55 -16.16 -5.25
CA GLU A 62 1.77 -15.44 -5.54
C GLU A 62 1.45 -13.97 -5.80
N ALA A 63 2.36 -13.08 -5.41
CA ALA A 63 2.29 -11.67 -5.73
C ALA A 63 3.68 -11.15 -6.03
N ASP A 64 3.80 -10.41 -7.13
CA ASP A 64 5.02 -9.75 -7.56
C ASP A 64 4.85 -8.25 -7.34
N LEU A 65 5.62 -7.69 -6.42
CA LEU A 65 5.56 -6.26 -6.09
C LEU A 65 6.61 -5.54 -6.94
N ASP A 66 6.16 -4.74 -7.91
CA ASP A 66 7.04 -4.08 -8.90
C ASP A 66 7.52 -2.72 -8.38
N GLN A 67 6.62 -1.95 -7.74
CA GLN A 67 6.93 -0.60 -7.25
C GLN A 67 6.21 -0.31 -5.93
N ILE A 68 6.92 0.35 -5.01
CA ILE A 68 6.37 0.88 -3.74
C ILE A 68 6.49 2.40 -3.76
N GLY A 69 5.41 3.09 -3.41
CA GLY A 69 5.34 4.53 -3.27
C GLY A 69 4.65 4.93 -1.96
N MET A 70 4.85 6.17 -1.54
CA MET A 70 4.17 6.77 -0.39
C MET A 70 3.22 7.85 -0.89
N LEU A 71 2.01 7.86 -0.34
CA LEU A 71 1.02 8.91 -0.55
C LEU A 71 1.21 9.98 0.52
N GLU A 72 1.65 11.17 0.11
CA GLU A 72 1.85 12.33 0.99
C GLU A 72 0.53 13.03 1.38
N GLY A 73 -0.61 12.53 0.90
CA GLY A 73 -1.94 13.07 1.21
C GLY A 73 -3.06 12.29 0.54
N VAL A 74 -4.31 12.72 0.76
CA VAL A 74 -5.47 12.06 0.15
C VAL A 74 -5.45 12.26 -1.37
N PRO A 75 -5.41 11.19 -2.17
CA PRO A 75 -5.55 11.32 -3.62
C PRO A 75 -6.98 11.77 -3.96
N GLU A 76 -7.11 12.59 -5.00
CA GLU A 76 -8.41 13.12 -5.47
C GLU A 76 -9.10 12.16 -6.46
N ASP A 77 -8.32 11.24 -7.05
CA ASP A 77 -8.78 10.25 -8.00
C ASP A 77 -9.38 9.02 -7.30
N GLU A 78 -10.62 8.69 -7.63
CA GLU A 78 -11.20 7.38 -7.33
C GLU A 78 -10.71 6.37 -8.38
N PRO A 79 -10.26 5.16 -7.98
CA PRO A 79 -10.52 4.48 -6.70
C PRO A 79 -9.51 4.72 -5.56
N HIS A 80 -8.43 5.46 -5.79
CA HIS A 80 -7.34 5.64 -4.81
C HIS A 80 -7.77 6.46 -3.58
N ALA A 81 -8.67 7.43 -3.75
CA ALA A 81 -9.21 8.25 -2.66
C ALA A 81 -9.91 7.42 -1.58
N SER A 82 -10.73 6.45 -2.02
CA SER A 82 -11.45 5.53 -1.13
C SER A 82 -10.49 4.54 -0.46
N ALA A 83 -9.51 4.06 -1.22
CA ALA A 83 -8.47 3.17 -0.70
C ALA A 83 -7.61 3.84 0.39
N TYR A 84 -7.23 5.11 0.21
CA TYR A 84 -6.50 5.88 1.22
C TYR A 84 -7.30 6.05 2.50
N LYS A 85 -8.61 6.32 2.41
CA LYS A 85 -9.47 6.43 3.60
C LYS A 85 -9.57 5.12 4.37
N GLY A 86 -9.77 3.99 3.69
CA GLY A 86 -9.72 2.68 4.32
C GLY A 86 -8.36 2.43 4.99
N ALA A 87 -7.27 2.75 4.29
CA ALA A 87 -5.92 2.69 4.83
C ALA A 87 -5.77 3.52 6.11
N LEU A 88 -6.31 4.74 6.18
CA LEU A 88 -6.30 5.54 7.41
C LEU A 88 -7.04 4.87 8.58
N GLU A 89 -8.12 4.13 8.30
CA GLU A 89 -8.88 3.38 9.31
C GLU A 89 -8.17 2.07 9.71
N GLY A 90 -7.08 1.70 9.02
CA GLY A 90 -6.32 0.47 9.25
C GLY A 90 -6.75 -0.69 8.36
N GLU A 91 -7.54 -0.43 7.32
CA GLU A 91 -7.95 -1.41 6.34
C GLU A 91 -6.98 -1.46 5.17
N VAL A 92 -6.75 -2.65 4.61
CA VAL A 92 -5.95 -2.82 3.40
C VAL A 92 -6.87 -2.77 2.19
N ALA A 93 -6.64 -1.82 1.29
CA ALA A 93 -7.42 -1.67 0.09
C ALA A 93 -6.68 -2.26 -1.12
N ILE A 94 -7.28 -3.27 -1.75
CA ILE A 94 -6.71 -3.95 -2.92
C ILE A 94 -7.53 -3.55 -4.15
N ILE A 95 -6.90 -2.86 -5.09
CA ILE A 95 -7.50 -2.41 -6.34
C ILE A 95 -6.98 -3.32 -7.45
N ARG A 96 -7.87 -4.05 -8.12
CA ARG A 96 -7.54 -4.90 -9.27
C ARG A 96 -7.90 -4.21 -10.59
N PHE A 97 -7.01 -4.28 -11.58
CA PHE A 97 -7.21 -3.76 -12.93
C PHE A 97 -7.38 -4.94 -13.89
N ASN A 98 -8.46 -4.92 -14.70
CA ASN A 98 -8.82 -5.95 -15.69
C ASN A 98 -8.97 -5.32 -17.07
#